data_AF-A0AA35XMU0-F1
#
_entry.id   AF-A0AA35XMU0-F1
#
_cell.length_a   1.000
_cell.length_b   1.000
_cell.length_c   1.000
_cell.angle_alpha   90.00
_cell.angle_beta   90.00
_cell.angle_gamma   90.00
#
_symmetry.space_group_name_H-M   'P 1'
#
loop_
_entity.id
_entity.type
_entity.pdbx_description
1 polymer ?
#
loop_
_entity_poly.entity_id
_entity_poly.type
_entity_poly.pdbx_seq_one_letter_code
_entity_poly.pdbx_strand_id
1 'polypeptide(L)' 'MADHLWLIGSPETVAAKLRRLYGDVGGFGALLMLVYDHWQDQEGWDKSTHLLAEKVMPMVADLTGEAA' A
#
# COMPACT_ATOMS: atom_id res chain seq x y z
N MET A 1 -12.76 1.09 10.29
CA MET A 1 -11.71 0.28 9.60
C MET A 1 -10.75 1.17 8.83
N ALA A 2 -11.26 2.13 8.05
CA ALA A 2 -10.43 3.07 7.27
C ALA A 2 -9.32 3.76 8.08
N ASP A 3 -9.61 4.22 9.30
CA ASP A 3 -8.65 5.01 10.10
C ASP A 3 -7.53 4.17 10.74
N HIS A 4 -7.75 2.87 10.95
CA HIS A 4 -6.90 2.05 11.82
C HIS A 4 -6.36 0.77 11.18
N LEU A 5 -7.01 0.26 10.14
CA LEU A 5 -6.65 -1.02 9.52
C LEU A 5 -6.22 -0.86 8.06
N TRP A 6 -6.93 -0.03 7.30
CA TRP A 6 -6.69 0.10 5.86
C TRP A 6 -5.57 1.11 5.58
N LEU A 7 -4.78 0.80 4.55
CA LEU A 7 -3.72 1.68 4.05
C LEU A 7 -4.32 2.72 3.10
N ILE A 8 -5.03 3.70 3.65
CA ILE A 8 -5.68 4.79 2.90
C ILE A 8 -5.02 6.13 3.20
N GLY A 9 -4.85 6.95 2.18
CA GLY A 9 -4.39 8.33 2.28
C GLY A 9 -3.69 8.81 1.00
N SER A 10 -2.86 9.85 1.13
CA SER A 10 -1.88 10.22 0.09
C SER A 10 -0.83 9.12 -0.11
N PRO A 11 -0.05 9.13 -1.20
CA PRO A 11 1.06 8.19 -1.38
C PRO A 11 2.04 8.14 -0.19
N GLU A 12 2.38 9.31 0.38
CA GLU A 12 3.28 9.42 1.54
C GLU A 12 2.65 8.79 2.78
N THR A 13 1.35 9.00 2.99
CA THR A 13 0.60 8.40 4.10
C THR A 13 0.58 6.87 3.98
N VAL A 14 0.31 6.36 2.78
CA VAL A 14 0.25 4.92 2.51
C VAL A 14 1.63 4.29 2.70
N ALA A 15 2.70 4.90 2.17
CA ALA A 15 4.08 4.43 2.35
C ALA A 15 4.49 4.36 3.82
N ALA A 16 4.16 5.39 4.61
CA ALA A 16 4.43 5.42 6.05
C ALA A 16 3.68 4.31 6.80
N LYS A 17 2.38 4.11 6.50
CA LYS A 17 1.59 3.02 7.09
C LYS A 17 2.13 1.64 6.69
N LEU A 18 2.57 1.46 5.46
CA LEU A 18 3.15 0.20 4.98
C LEU A 18 4.48 -0.11 5.69
N ARG A 19 5.37 0.87 5.82
CA ARG A 19 6.64 0.71 6.55
C ARG A 19 6.41 0.37 8.02
N ARG A 20 5.43 1.02 8.64
CA ARG A 20 5.03 0.68 10.02
C ARG A 20 4.55 -0.77 10.11
N LEU A 21 3.61 -1.18 9.26
CA LEU A 21 3.10 -2.55 9.25
C LEU A 21 4.24 -3.56 9.04
N TYR A 22 5.13 -3.29 8.09
CA TYR A 22 6.30 -4.12 7.82
C TYR A 22 7.16 -4.31 9.07
N GLY A 23 7.47 -3.24 9.81
CA GLY A 23 8.20 -3.32 11.08
C GLY A 23 7.44 -4.04 12.18
N ASP A 24 6.14 -3.78 12.31
CA ASP A 24 5.27 -4.36 13.36
C ASP A 24 5.16 -5.90 13.23
N VAL A 25 5.28 -6.45 12.01
CA VAL A 25 5.16 -7.90 11.75
C VAL A 25 6.50 -8.60 11.47
N GLY A 26 7.61 -7.86 11.42
CA GLY A 26 8.94 -8.43 11.11
C GLY A 26 9.23 -8.63 9.63
N GLY A 27 8.45 -8.03 8.74
CA GLY A 27 8.67 -8.00 7.29
C GLY A 27 7.81 -8.97 6.47
N PHE A 28 7.72 -8.71 5.17
CA PHE A 28 7.06 -9.54 4.16
C PHE A 28 7.62 -9.24 2.76
N GLY A 29 7.62 -10.23 1.86
CA GLY A 29 8.17 -10.08 0.51
C GLY A 29 7.20 -9.54 -0.55
N ALA A 30 5.90 -9.53 -0.27
CA ALA A 30 4.89 -9.14 -1.24
C ALA A 30 3.71 -8.40 -0.59
N LEU A 31 3.16 -7.42 -1.31
CA LEU A 31 1.92 -6.75 -0.97
C LEU A 31 0.80 -7.29 -1.86
N LEU A 32 -0.18 -7.97 -1.28
CA LEU A 32 -1.38 -8.41 -1.99
C LEU A 32 -2.49 -7.37 -1.81
N MET A 33 -2.93 -6.75 -2.90
CA MET A 33 -4.01 -5.78 -2.90
C MET A 33 -5.37 -6.49 -2.98
N LEU A 34 -6.29 -6.12 -2.08
CA LEU A 34 -7.69 -6.54 -2.15
C LEU A 34 -8.47 -5.63 -3.09
N VAL A 35 -9.28 -6.21 -3.96
CA VAL A 35 -10.10 -5.49 -4.94
C VAL A 35 -11.58 -5.66 -4.58
N TYR A 36 -12.32 -4.57 -4.64
CA TYR A 36 -13.78 -4.54 -4.44
C TYR A 36 -14.49 -4.18 -5.76
N ASP A 37 -15.83 -4.20 -5.75
CA ASP A 37 -16.60 -3.73 -6.90
C ASP A 37 -16.46 -2.20 -7.06
N HIS A 38 -15.78 -1.78 -8.13
CA HIS A 38 -15.53 -0.39 -8.48
C HIS A 38 -16.36 0.09 -9.67
N TRP A 39 -17.44 -0.61 -10.04
CA TRP A 39 -18.27 -0.28 -11.21
C TRP A 39 -18.74 1.17 -11.26
N GLN A 40 -19.00 1.79 -10.11
CA GLN A 40 -19.47 3.18 -10.03
C GLN A 40 -18.36 4.24 -10.13
N ASP A 41 -17.09 3.87 -9.91
CA ASP A 41 -15.93 4.77 -9.95
C ASP A 41 -14.66 4.01 -10.38
N GLN A 42 -14.64 3.57 -11.63
CA GLN A 42 -13.50 2.88 -12.23
C GLN A 42 -12.29 3.81 -12.36
N GLU A 43 -12.51 5.09 -12.67
CA GLU A 43 -11.43 6.08 -12.83
C GLU A 43 -10.68 6.31 -11.50
N GLY A 44 -11.41 6.44 -10.39
CA GLY A 44 -10.82 6.55 -9.06
C GLY A 44 -9.99 5.32 -8.69
N TRP A 45 -10.47 4.12 -9.02
CA TRP A 45 -9.73 2.87 -8.83
C TRP A 45 -8.46 2.81 -9.66
N ASP A 46 -8.54 3.10 -10.96
CA ASP A 46 -7.40 3.08 -11.87
C ASP A 46 -6.33 4.09 -11.41
N LYS A 47 -6.76 5.29 -11.01
CA LYS A 47 -5.86 6.30 -10.43
C LYS A 47 -5.21 5.81 -9.14
N SER A 48 -5.96 5.19 -8.24
CA SER A 48 -5.45 4.67 -6.96
C SER A 48 -4.39 3.59 -7.19
N THR A 49 -4.65 2.63 -8.08
CA THR A 49 -3.71 1.54 -8.39
C THR A 49 -2.45 2.04 -9.10
N HIS A 50 -2.59 3.03 -9.98
CA HIS A 50 -1.45 3.70 -10.60
C HIS A 50 -0.59 4.46 -9.59
N LEU A 51 -1.19 5.20 -8.67
CA LEU A 51 -0.45 5.88 -7.59
C LEU A 51 0.24 4.89 -6.65
N LEU A 52 -0.40 3.76 -6.34
CA LEU A 52 0.24 2.69 -5.56
C LEU A 52 1.50 2.19 -6.29
N ALA A 53 1.37 1.81 -7.56
CA ALA A 53 2.48 1.26 -8.35
C ALA A 53 3.62 2.27 -8.58
N GLU A 54 3.30 3.50 -8.98
CA GLU A 54 4.31 4.47 -9.44
C GLU A 54 4.84 5.41 -8.36
N LYS A 55 4.09 5.64 -7.28
CA LYS A 55 4.49 6.56 -6.21
C LYS A 55 4.82 5.83 -4.92
N VAL A 56 3.96 4.91 -4.48
CA VAL A 56 4.14 4.25 -3.18
C VAL A 56 5.23 3.18 -3.25
N MET A 57 5.18 2.25 -4.22
CA MET A 57 6.14 1.14 -4.28
C MET A 57 7.60 1.60 -4.34
N PRO A 58 7.98 2.65 -5.10
CA PRO A 58 9.35 3.18 -5.06
C PRO A 58 9.79 3.73 -3.70
N MET A 59 8.89 4.31 -2.89
CA MET A 59 9.21 4.87 -1.57
C MET A 59 9.53 3.79 -0.51
N VAL A 60 9.20 2.54 -0.81
CA VAL A 60 9.39 1.39 0.08
C VAL A 60 10.19 0.26 -0.57
N ALA A 61 10.90 0.56 -1.67
CA ALA A 61 11.68 -0.42 -2.43
C ALA A 61 12.88 -0.99 -1.64
N ASP A 62 13.27 -0.34 -0.55
CA ASP A 62 14.27 -0.82 0.40
C ASP A 62 13.75 -1.97 1.30
N LEU A 63 12.44 -2.21 1.33
CA LEU A 63 11.82 -3.29 2.12
C LEU A 63 11.90 -4.61 1.34
N THR A 64 13.03 -5.32 1.43
CA THR A 64 13.32 -6.50 0.58
C THR A 64 12.71 -7.81 1.07
N GLY A 65 12.24 -7.87 2.31
CA GLY A 65 11.68 -9.11 2.89
C GLY A 65 12.76 -10.12 3.33
N GLU A 66 14.02 -9.73 3.22
CA GLU A 66 15.14 -10.51 3.74
C GLU A 66 15.17 -10.39 5.27
N ALA A 67 15.26 -11.53 5.96
CA ALA A 67 15.49 -11.53 7.40
C ALA A 67 16.89 -10.94 7.68
N ALA A 68 17.00 -10.09 8.69
CA ALA A 68 18.28 -9.66 9.24
C ALA A 68 19.09 -10.86 9.77
#